data_AF-A0A7X6R656-F1
#
_entry.id   AF-A0A7X6R656-F1
#
_cell.length_a   1.000
_cell.length_b   1.000
_cell.length_c   1.000
_cell.angle_alpha   90.00
_cell.angle_beta   90.00
_cell.angle_gamma   90.00
#
_symmetry.space_group_name_H-M   'P 1'
#
loop_
_entity.id
_entity.type
_entity.pdbx_description
1 polymer ?
#
loop_
_entity_poly.entity_id
_entity_poly.type
_entity_poly.pdbx_seq_one_letter_code
_entity_poly.pdbx_strand_id
1 'polypeptide(L)'
;MAPSAESAAEPPQARNPAAPTDTKGILHPDEQAKHRSLLRLPPSPAVDRYVEWYWAVRWDLRGRPPYRAEVLSYPSVNLTFERSETRTGGFVNGVVTTKFIRELSGQGETFGIRFRAGGFGAFTGLDVGSFRDRAVPIGDVLPDAASLTERVFDAPTAERRRLVVENYLADHPVVADPTYHLVLRIVDAMATDQELTRVDQIAERFDVPARTLQRMFRRYVGAGPKWVLRRYRLQDGADLLAKGRTEDLAALAAELGYFDQAHFSREFTTEVGMAPLEYAKNSLRFRNEVTAKVVRTRD
;
A
#
# COMPACT_ATOMS: atom_id res chain seq x y z
N MET A 1 29.07 -18.99 -38.03
CA MET A 1 29.01 -18.44 -36.67
C MET A 1 27.98 -17.33 -36.67
N ALA A 2 26.75 -17.64 -36.28
CA ALA A 2 25.70 -16.66 -36.02
C ALA A 2 25.75 -16.27 -34.54
N PRO A 3 25.56 -14.99 -34.17
CA PRO A 3 25.53 -14.59 -32.77
C PRO A 3 24.23 -15.07 -32.14
N SER A 4 24.36 -15.79 -31.02
CA SER A 4 23.24 -16.24 -30.19
C SER A 4 22.46 -15.04 -29.66
N ALA A 5 21.15 -15.04 -29.92
CA ALA A 5 20.23 -14.10 -29.34
C ALA A 5 20.20 -14.27 -27.82
N GLU A 6 20.64 -13.24 -27.10
CA GLU A 6 20.36 -13.07 -25.68
C GLU A 6 18.85 -13.04 -25.50
N SER A 7 18.32 -14.07 -24.84
CA SER A 7 16.95 -14.14 -24.40
C SER A 7 16.69 -12.96 -23.46
N ALA A 8 15.94 -11.97 -23.94
CA ALA A 8 15.36 -10.92 -23.12
C ALA A 8 14.39 -11.60 -22.13
N ALA A 9 14.87 -11.84 -20.91
CA ALA A 9 14.06 -12.38 -19.84
C ALA A 9 12.80 -11.51 -19.66
N GLU A 10 11.62 -12.13 -19.77
CA GLU A 10 10.36 -11.47 -19.45
C GLU A 10 10.47 -10.80 -18.06
N PRO A 11 9.96 -9.56 -17.90
CA PRO A 11 9.95 -8.94 -16.59
C PRO A 11 9.19 -9.86 -15.62
N PRO A 12 9.71 -10.08 -14.39
CA PRO A 12 9.02 -10.91 -13.41
C PRO A 12 7.60 -10.36 -13.22
N GLN A 13 6.60 -11.23 -13.32
CA GLN A 13 5.21 -10.90 -13.04
C GLN A 13 5.09 -10.57 -11.54
N ALA A 14 5.35 -9.31 -11.19
CA ALA A 14 5.16 -8.78 -9.85
C ALA A 14 3.68 -8.96 -9.47
N ARG A 15 3.43 -9.64 -8.34
CA ARG A 15 2.11 -10.02 -7.79
C ARG A 15 0.91 -9.48 -8.59
N ASN A 16 0.27 -10.38 -9.34
CA ASN A 16 -1.17 -10.25 -9.63
C ASN A 16 -1.91 -10.29 -8.27
N PRO A 17 -3.00 -9.53 -8.10
CA PRO A 17 -3.25 -8.64 -6.96
C PRO A 17 -3.20 -9.33 -5.60
N ALA A 18 -2.90 -8.56 -4.54
CA ALA A 18 -3.36 -8.90 -3.20
C ALA A 18 -4.80 -9.38 -3.31
N ALA A 19 -5.04 -10.65 -2.96
CA ALA A 19 -6.36 -11.26 -3.12
C ALA A 19 -7.44 -10.30 -2.58
N PRO A 20 -8.69 -10.33 -3.09
CA PRO A 20 -9.76 -9.45 -2.62
C PRO A 20 -9.92 -9.44 -1.08
N THR A 21 -9.45 -10.50 -0.41
CA THR A 21 -9.46 -10.73 1.03
C THR A 21 -8.16 -10.37 1.77
N ASP A 22 -7.09 -9.96 1.08
CA ASP A 22 -5.79 -9.69 1.71
C ASP A 22 -5.89 -8.44 2.60
N THR A 23 -5.84 -8.58 3.92
CA THR A 23 -5.93 -7.45 4.84
C THR A 23 -4.57 -6.85 5.21
N LYS A 24 -3.46 -7.34 4.64
CA LYS A 24 -2.11 -6.88 5.00
C LYS A 24 -1.99 -5.36 4.83
N GLY A 25 -1.48 -4.70 5.87
CA GLY A 25 -1.39 -3.25 5.99
C GLY A 25 -2.61 -2.58 6.62
N ILE A 26 -3.77 -3.22 6.71
CA ILE A 26 -4.93 -2.72 7.46
C ILE A 26 -4.80 -3.18 8.91
N LEU A 27 -4.78 -2.25 9.87
CA LEU A 27 -4.73 -2.60 11.28
C LEU A 27 -6.13 -2.91 11.81
N HIS A 28 -6.28 -4.03 12.52
CA HIS A 28 -7.57 -4.53 13.02
C HIS A 28 -8.67 -4.60 11.94
N PRO A 29 -8.45 -5.37 10.85
CA PRO A 29 -9.35 -5.36 9.69
C PRO A 29 -10.80 -5.74 10.03
N ASP A 30 -11.00 -6.69 10.94
CA ASP A 30 -12.34 -7.11 11.41
C ASP A 30 -13.08 -6.00 12.15
N GLU A 31 -12.37 -5.15 12.91
CA GLU A 31 -12.98 -3.99 13.56
C GLU A 31 -13.34 -2.93 12.54
N GLN A 32 -12.43 -2.62 11.60
CA GLN A 32 -12.71 -1.62 10.56
C GLN A 32 -13.91 -2.01 9.70
N ALA A 33 -14.12 -3.30 9.43
CA ALA A 33 -15.25 -3.80 8.66
C ALA A 33 -16.62 -3.50 9.30
N LYS A 34 -16.67 -3.21 10.61
CA LYS A 34 -17.91 -2.79 11.31
C LYS A 34 -18.31 -1.33 11.03
N HIS A 35 -17.40 -0.54 10.47
CA HIS A 35 -17.57 0.92 10.29
C HIS A 35 -17.52 1.36 8.83
N ARG A 36 -16.97 0.53 7.93
CA ARG A 36 -16.83 0.85 6.51
C ARG A 36 -16.87 -0.36 5.59
N SER A 37 -17.25 -0.14 4.34
CA SER A 37 -17.07 -1.13 3.27
C SER A 37 -15.64 -1.11 2.71
N LEU A 38 -15.22 -2.21 2.10
CA LEU A 38 -13.99 -2.28 1.31
C LEU A 38 -14.24 -3.19 0.11
N LEU A 39 -14.08 -2.63 -1.09
CA LEU A 39 -14.02 -3.34 -2.35
C LEU A 39 -12.64 -3.12 -2.97
N ARG A 40 -12.04 -4.16 -3.57
CA ARG A 40 -10.82 -4.05 -4.37
C ARG A 40 -11.07 -4.53 -5.79
N LEU A 41 -10.44 -3.86 -6.74
CA LEU A 41 -10.52 -4.21 -8.16
C LEU A 41 -9.11 -4.33 -8.74
N PRO A 42 -8.85 -5.33 -9.60
CA PRO A 42 -7.57 -5.45 -10.30
C PRO A 42 -7.44 -4.37 -11.38
N PRO A 43 -6.20 -4.03 -11.79
CA PRO A 43 -5.96 -3.20 -12.97
C PRO A 43 -6.16 -3.98 -14.26
N SER A 44 -6.46 -3.27 -15.35
CA SER A 44 -6.37 -3.84 -16.70
C SER A 44 -4.91 -3.89 -17.21
N PRO A 45 -4.60 -4.75 -18.21
CA PRO A 45 -3.27 -4.82 -18.81
C PRO A 45 -2.76 -3.51 -19.42
N ALA A 46 -3.65 -2.55 -19.71
CA ALA A 46 -3.26 -1.25 -20.24
C ALA A 46 -2.49 -0.39 -19.23
N VAL A 47 -2.71 -0.60 -17.92
CA VAL A 47 -2.16 0.24 -16.85
C VAL A 47 -1.45 -0.54 -15.76
N ASP A 48 -1.50 -1.87 -15.78
CA ASP A 48 -0.94 -2.75 -14.76
C ASP A 48 0.57 -2.58 -14.58
N ARG A 49 1.27 -2.01 -15.56
CA ARG A 49 2.68 -1.62 -15.44
C ARG A 49 2.92 -0.57 -14.37
N TYR A 50 1.94 0.28 -14.06
CA TYR A 50 2.05 1.35 -13.06
C TYR A 50 1.13 1.13 -11.87
N VAL A 51 -0.05 0.55 -12.10
CA VAL A 51 -1.11 0.37 -11.09
C VAL A 51 -1.05 -1.04 -10.54
N GLU A 52 -1.10 -1.16 -9.21
CA GLU A 52 -1.15 -2.44 -8.50
C GLU A 52 -2.59 -2.90 -8.30
N TRP A 53 -3.47 -2.00 -7.83
CA TRP A 53 -4.92 -2.22 -7.72
C TRP A 53 -5.68 -0.93 -7.42
N TYR A 54 -7.01 -1.04 -7.44
CA TYR A 54 -7.96 -0.02 -7.01
C TYR A 54 -8.67 -0.45 -5.72
N TRP A 55 -9.15 0.50 -4.94
CA TRP A 55 -10.07 0.23 -3.83
C TRP A 55 -11.20 1.25 -3.77
N ALA A 56 -12.35 0.81 -3.27
CA ALA A 56 -13.47 1.67 -2.94
C ALA A 56 -13.88 1.45 -1.49
N VAL A 57 -14.08 2.54 -0.76
CA VAL A 57 -14.50 2.56 0.64
C VAL A 57 -15.68 3.50 0.77
N ARG A 58 -16.72 3.06 1.48
CA ARG A 58 -17.85 3.91 1.90
C ARG A 58 -18.10 3.71 3.38
N TRP A 59 -18.55 4.76 4.05
CA TRP A 59 -19.00 4.70 5.44
C TRP A 59 -20.24 5.56 5.63
N ASP A 60 -21.07 5.14 6.59
CA ASP A 60 -22.19 5.91 7.11
C ASP A 60 -22.23 5.72 8.63
N LEU A 61 -21.77 6.74 9.32
CA LEU A 61 -21.67 6.83 10.77
C LEU A 61 -22.57 7.96 11.31
N ARG A 62 -23.58 8.39 10.54
CA ARG A 62 -24.55 9.37 11.04
C ARG A 62 -25.26 8.81 12.28
N GLY A 63 -25.33 9.61 13.34
CA GLY A 63 -25.84 9.18 14.64
C GLY A 63 -24.94 8.20 15.40
N ARG A 64 -23.71 7.94 14.93
CA ARG A 64 -22.70 7.12 15.61
C ARG A 64 -21.47 7.99 15.94
N PRO A 65 -20.69 7.64 16.98
CA PRO A 65 -19.40 8.27 17.22
C PRO A 65 -18.45 8.12 16.01
N PRO A 66 -17.54 9.08 15.79
CA PRO A 66 -16.47 8.95 14.80
C PRO A 66 -15.61 7.70 15.04
N TYR A 67 -15.06 7.15 13.97
CA TYR A 67 -14.17 5.98 14.01
C TYR A 67 -12.82 6.30 13.40
N ARG A 68 -11.73 5.88 14.06
CA ARG A 68 -10.35 6.08 13.55
C ARG A 68 -9.89 4.82 12.83
N ALA A 69 -9.90 4.86 11.50
CA ALA A 69 -9.33 3.81 10.66
C ALA A 69 -7.82 3.97 10.59
N GLU A 70 -7.08 2.88 10.85
CA GLU A 70 -5.62 2.89 10.91
C GLU A 70 -5.00 1.95 9.88
N VAL A 71 -3.97 2.42 9.18
CA VAL A 71 -3.30 1.67 8.10
C VAL A 71 -1.79 1.83 8.25
N LEU A 72 -1.07 0.71 8.15
CA LEU A 72 0.37 0.71 7.87
C LEU A 72 0.54 0.73 6.35
N SER A 73 0.66 1.94 5.82
CA SER A 73 0.75 2.17 4.37
C SER A 73 1.92 1.43 3.75
N TYR A 74 1.67 0.91 2.55
CA TYR A 74 2.71 0.35 1.70
C TYR A 74 3.67 1.43 1.21
N PRO A 75 4.90 1.06 0.78
CA PRO A 75 5.87 1.96 0.16
C PRO A 75 5.42 2.38 -1.26
N SER A 76 4.26 3.02 -1.36
CA SER A 76 3.62 3.36 -2.63
C SER A 76 2.97 4.74 -2.57
N VAL A 77 2.84 5.36 -3.74
CA VAL A 77 2.00 6.55 -3.94
C VAL A 77 0.58 6.10 -4.23
N ASN A 78 -0.38 6.82 -3.65
CA ASN A 78 -1.80 6.55 -3.81
C ASN A 78 -2.48 7.78 -4.41
N LEU A 79 -3.24 7.60 -5.49
CA LEU A 79 -4.18 8.62 -5.96
C LEU A 79 -5.55 8.34 -5.35
N THR A 80 -6.16 9.31 -4.67
CA THR A 80 -7.47 9.16 -4.02
C THR A 80 -8.45 10.21 -4.49
N PHE A 81 -9.71 9.79 -4.67
CA PHE A 81 -10.86 10.66 -4.89
C PHE A 81 -11.77 10.51 -3.67
N GLU A 82 -11.85 11.56 -2.87
CA GLU A 82 -12.49 11.56 -1.57
C GLU A 82 -13.70 12.48 -1.59
N ARG A 83 -14.81 12.04 -1.00
CA ARG A 83 -15.99 12.87 -0.76
C ARG A 83 -16.51 12.61 0.64
N SER A 84 -16.41 13.61 1.49
CA SER A 84 -16.84 13.58 2.89
C SER A 84 -17.13 15.01 3.35
N GLU A 85 -17.71 15.15 4.54
CA GLU A 85 -18.02 16.46 5.13
C GLU A 85 -16.77 17.36 5.30
N THR A 86 -15.61 16.76 5.57
CA THR A 86 -14.37 17.50 5.86
C THR A 86 -13.42 17.60 4.67
N ARG A 87 -13.61 16.79 3.63
CA ARG A 87 -12.67 16.70 2.50
C ARG A 87 -13.37 16.18 1.25
N THR A 88 -13.33 16.98 0.19
CA THR A 88 -13.80 16.61 -1.15
C THR A 88 -12.76 16.98 -2.20
N GLY A 89 -12.40 16.04 -3.08
CA GLY A 89 -11.45 16.28 -4.17
C GLY A 89 -10.62 15.05 -4.55
N GLY A 90 -9.74 15.23 -5.56
CA GLY A 90 -8.71 14.28 -5.94
C GLY A 90 -7.35 14.65 -5.31
N PHE A 91 -6.60 13.67 -4.82
CA PHE A 91 -5.35 13.88 -4.10
C PHE A 91 -4.28 12.85 -4.44
N VAL A 92 -3.06 13.32 -4.69
CA VAL A 92 -1.85 12.49 -4.72
C VAL A 92 -1.31 12.39 -3.29
N ASN A 93 -1.34 11.19 -2.73
CA ASN A 93 -0.82 10.89 -1.41
C ASN A 93 0.52 10.19 -1.60
N GLY A 94 1.61 10.86 -1.22
CA GLY A 94 2.92 10.24 -1.25
C GLY A 94 3.07 9.14 -0.20
N VAL A 95 4.25 8.52 -0.17
CA VAL A 95 4.53 7.50 0.83
C VAL A 95 4.37 8.09 2.24
N VAL A 96 3.58 7.42 3.06
CA VAL A 96 3.37 7.81 4.47
C VAL A 96 4.35 7.00 5.32
N THR A 97 5.24 7.70 6.00
CA THR A 97 6.35 7.08 6.74
C THR A 97 6.02 6.73 8.18
N THR A 98 4.84 7.14 8.65
CA THR A 98 4.24 6.81 9.94
C THR A 98 2.92 6.06 9.76
N LYS A 99 2.27 5.67 10.86
CA LYS A 99 0.90 5.13 10.84
C LYS A 99 -0.05 6.13 10.20
N PHE A 100 -0.73 5.73 9.14
CA PHE A 100 -1.79 6.54 8.56
C PHE A 100 -3.06 6.36 9.39
N ILE A 101 -3.62 7.47 9.86
CA ILE A 101 -4.87 7.48 10.62
C ILE A 101 -5.86 8.36 9.87
N ARG A 102 -7.03 7.81 9.57
CA ARG A 102 -8.16 8.55 9.01
C ARG A 102 -9.34 8.47 9.96
N GLU A 103 -9.78 9.62 10.44
CA GLU A 103 -11.06 9.72 11.14
C GLU A 103 -12.20 9.66 10.11
N LEU A 104 -13.15 8.77 10.37
CA LEU A 104 -14.39 8.60 9.64
C LEU A 104 -15.52 9.12 10.52
N SER A 105 -16.27 10.10 10.01
CA SER A 105 -17.43 10.67 10.66
C SER A 105 -18.51 10.93 9.60
N GLY A 106 -19.76 11.10 10.06
CA GLY A 106 -20.89 11.36 9.18
C GLY A 106 -20.99 10.34 8.06
N GLN A 107 -21.13 10.81 6.82
CA GLN A 107 -21.10 9.98 5.62
C GLN A 107 -19.90 10.35 4.74
N GLY A 108 -19.34 9.35 4.07
CA GLY A 108 -18.35 9.63 3.03
C GLY A 108 -17.94 8.42 2.20
N GLU A 109 -17.15 8.71 1.17
CA GLU A 109 -16.57 7.72 0.28
C GLU A 109 -15.15 8.08 -0.16
N THR A 110 -14.41 7.04 -0.53
CA THR A 110 -13.08 7.15 -1.13
C THR A 110 -12.95 6.11 -2.22
N PHE A 111 -12.60 6.55 -3.43
CA PHE A 111 -12.10 5.68 -4.49
C PHE A 111 -10.61 5.94 -4.65
N GLY A 112 -9.79 4.90 -4.57
CA GLY A 112 -8.35 5.05 -4.58
C GLY A 112 -7.66 4.09 -5.54
N ILE A 113 -6.47 4.50 -5.95
CA ILE A 113 -5.58 3.82 -6.88
C ILE A 113 -4.24 3.68 -6.22
N ARG A 114 -3.74 2.46 -6.15
CA ARG A 114 -2.43 2.16 -5.58
C ARG A 114 -1.50 1.98 -6.75
N PHE A 115 -0.51 2.84 -6.85
CA PHE A 115 0.58 2.61 -7.78
C PHE A 115 1.51 1.53 -7.23
N ARG A 116 2.09 0.73 -8.12
CA ARG A 116 3.24 -0.09 -7.76
C ARG A 116 4.35 0.80 -7.21
N ALA A 117 5.23 0.28 -6.38
CA ALA A 117 6.38 1.06 -5.91
C ALA A 117 7.20 1.57 -7.10
N GLY A 118 7.42 2.89 -7.19
CA GLY A 118 8.03 3.52 -8.36
C GLY A 118 7.07 3.90 -9.49
N GLY A 119 5.88 3.30 -9.55
CA GLY A 119 4.96 3.43 -10.69
C GLY A 119 4.48 4.85 -10.93
N PHE A 120 4.17 5.60 -9.87
CA PHE A 120 3.75 7.00 -10.02
C PHE A 120 4.89 7.90 -10.52
N GLY A 121 6.11 7.69 -10.03
CA GLY A 121 7.29 8.43 -10.51
C GLY A 121 7.63 8.10 -11.96
N ALA A 122 7.47 6.84 -12.36
CA ALA A 122 7.67 6.41 -13.74
C ALA A 122 6.56 6.90 -14.68
N PHE A 123 5.33 7.03 -14.19
CA PHE A 123 4.19 7.58 -14.94
C PHE A 123 4.33 9.11 -15.14
N THR A 124 4.74 9.84 -14.10
CA THR A 124 4.77 11.32 -14.13
C THR A 124 6.13 11.91 -14.50
N GLY A 125 7.22 11.14 -14.39
CA GLY A 125 8.60 11.64 -14.48
C GLY A 125 9.06 12.46 -13.27
N LEU A 126 8.20 12.67 -12.27
CA LEU A 126 8.46 13.51 -11.10
C LEU A 126 9.35 12.81 -10.07
N ASP A 127 10.00 13.61 -9.23
CA ASP A 127 10.62 13.12 -7.99
C ASP A 127 9.53 12.97 -6.91
N VAL A 128 9.10 11.73 -6.67
CA VAL A 128 8.02 11.46 -5.71
C VAL A 128 8.44 11.68 -4.26
N GLY A 129 9.75 11.82 -3.99
CA GLY A 129 10.27 12.19 -2.68
C GLY A 129 9.71 13.53 -2.19
N SER A 130 9.34 14.43 -3.10
CA SER A 130 8.69 15.72 -2.78
C SER A 130 7.27 15.59 -2.19
N PHE A 131 6.61 14.45 -2.39
CA PHE A 131 5.27 14.13 -1.90
C PHE A 131 5.29 13.30 -0.61
N ARG A 132 6.45 12.87 -0.15
CA ARG A 132 6.59 12.08 1.08
C ARG A 132 5.86 12.76 2.24
N ASP A 133 5.08 11.97 2.99
CA ASP A 133 4.29 12.41 4.15
C ASP A 133 3.28 13.55 3.84
N ARG A 134 2.90 13.72 2.56
CA ARG A 134 2.00 14.78 2.10
C ARG A 134 0.87 14.21 1.26
N ALA A 135 -0.27 14.88 1.33
CA ALA A 135 -1.35 14.75 0.37
C ALA A 135 -1.51 16.07 -0.38
N VAL A 136 -1.39 16.04 -1.69
CA VAL A 136 -1.40 17.22 -2.56
C VAL A 136 -2.61 17.13 -3.49
N PRO A 137 -3.37 18.21 -3.74
CA PRO A 137 -4.43 18.23 -4.73
C PRO A 137 -3.95 17.68 -6.08
N ILE A 138 -4.78 16.86 -6.73
CA ILE A 138 -4.39 16.22 -8.01
C ILE A 138 -4.02 17.25 -9.07
N GLY A 139 -4.74 18.38 -9.16
CA GLY A 139 -4.49 19.43 -10.15
C GLY A 139 -3.12 20.13 -10.01
N ASP A 140 -2.53 20.13 -8.81
CA ASP A 140 -1.20 20.71 -8.59
C ASP A 140 -0.08 19.78 -9.10
N VAL A 141 -0.38 18.49 -9.27
CA VAL A 141 0.58 17.45 -9.69
C VAL A 141 0.34 17.02 -11.14
N LEU A 142 -0.92 16.92 -11.55
CA LEU A 142 -1.40 16.53 -12.87
C LEU A 142 -2.42 17.59 -13.32
N PRO A 143 -1.97 18.71 -13.91
CA PRO A 143 -2.85 19.82 -14.28
C PRO A 143 -3.92 19.44 -15.31
N ASP A 144 -3.61 18.46 -16.16
CA ASP A 144 -4.51 17.87 -17.15
C ASP A 144 -5.60 16.96 -16.53
N ALA A 145 -5.42 16.53 -15.27
CA ALA A 145 -6.38 15.71 -14.53
C ALA A 145 -7.49 16.52 -13.85
N ALA A 146 -7.63 17.82 -14.14
CA ALA A 146 -8.58 18.71 -13.45
C ALA A 146 -10.03 18.17 -13.46
N SER A 147 -10.50 17.66 -14.60
CA SER A 147 -11.84 17.07 -14.74
C SER A 147 -11.96 15.62 -14.27
N LEU A 148 -10.85 14.95 -13.96
CA LEU A 148 -10.83 13.53 -13.60
C LEU A 148 -11.62 13.28 -12.32
N THR A 149 -11.50 14.20 -11.34
CA THR A 149 -12.19 14.10 -10.05
C THR A 149 -13.71 14.05 -10.23
N GLU A 150 -14.27 14.97 -11.02
CA GLU A 150 -15.71 15.05 -11.28
C GLU A 150 -16.19 13.79 -12.01
N ARG A 151 -15.49 13.39 -13.08
CA ARG A 151 -15.81 12.17 -13.84
C ARG A 151 -15.79 10.89 -13.00
N VAL A 152 -14.87 10.79 -12.05
CA VAL A 152 -14.83 9.66 -11.10
C VAL A 152 -16.02 9.70 -10.17
N PHE A 153 -16.42 10.87 -9.67
CA PHE A 153 -17.60 10.92 -8.80
C PHE A 153 -18.93 10.69 -9.53
N ASP A 154 -19.03 11.12 -10.79
CA ASP A 154 -20.23 10.92 -11.62
C ASP A 154 -20.40 9.45 -12.04
N ALA A 155 -19.31 8.67 -12.05
CA ALA A 155 -19.37 7.24 -12.33
C ALA A 155 -20.05 6.48 -11.16
N PRO A 156 -21.14 5.73 -11.44
CA PRO A 156 -22.03 5.20 -10.39
C PRO A 156 -21.47 3.99 -9.63
N THR A 157 -20.54 3.23 -10.23
CA THR A 157 -19.96 2.02 -9.64
C THR A 157 -18.44 2.08 -9.60
N ALA A 158 -17.82 1.29 -8.72
CA ALA A 158 -16.36 1.23 -8.61
C ALA A 158 -15.70 0.75 -9.92
N GLU A 159 -16.36 -0.12 -10.67
CA GLU A 159 -15.89 -0.61 -11.98
C GLU A 159 -15.93 0.51 -13.01
N ARG A 160 -16.98 1.33 -13.02
CA ARG A 160 -17.05 2.51 -13.90
C ARG A 160 -16.02 3.57 -13.51
N ARG A 161 -15.79 3.78 -12.21
CA ARG A 161 -14.73 4.66 -11.69
C ARG A 161 -13.34 4.18 -12.12
N ARG A 162 -13.08 2.88 -12.03
CA ARG A 162 -11.85 2.24 -12.53
C ARG A 162 -11.65 2.55 -14.02
N LEU A 163 -12.66 2.33 -14.86
CA LEU A 163 -12.58 2.62 -16.30
C LEU A 163 -12.27 4.10 -16.59
N VAL A 164 -12.88 5.04 -15.85
CA VAL A 164 -12.58 6.47 -16.00
C VAL A 164 -11.10 6.75 -15.75
N VAL A 165 -10.53 6.20 -14.67
CA VAL A 165 -9.12 6.39 -14.34
C VAL A 165 -8.20 5.65 -15.31
N GLU A 166 -8.55 4.43 -15.71
CA GLU A 166 -7.76 3.66 -16.68
C GLU A 166 -7.67 4.37 -18.02
N ASN A 167 -8.76 4.93 -18.53
CA ASN A 167 -8.73 5.71 -19.77
C ASN A 167 -7.78 6.91 -19.64
N TYR A 168 -7.87 7.66 -18.53
CA TYR A 168 -6.95 8.77 -18.28
C TYR A 168 -5.48 8.33 -18.25
N LEU A 169 -5.17 7.24 -17.55
CA LEU A 169 -3.80 6.72 -17.45
C LEU A 169 -3.30 6.13 -18.78
N ALA A 170 -4.16 5.49 -19.56
CA ALA A 170 -3.82 4.86 -20.83
C ALA A 170 -3.61 5.88 -21.96
N ASP A 171 -4.22 7.06 -21.87
CA ASP A 171 -4.02 8.17 -22.81
C ASP A 171 -2.60 8.78 -22.70
N HIS A 172 -1.85 8.45 -21.65
CA HIS A 172 -0.48 8.92 -21.47
C HIS A 172 0.54 8.02 -22.21
N PRO A 173 1.57 8.60 -22.84
CA PRO A 173 2.57 7.83 -23.57
C PRO A 173 3.37 6.93 -22.64
N VAL A 174 3.47 5.67 -23.03
CA VAL A 174 4.34 4.67 -22.39
C VAL A 174 5.79 5.01 -22.71
N VAL A 175 6.53 5.51 -21.72
CA VAL A 175 7.98 5.70 -21.81
C VAL A 175 8.68 4.48 -21.19
N ALA A 176 9.75 4.02 -21.85
CA ALA A 176 10.62 2.98 -21.31
C ALA A 176 11.48 3.57 -20.19
N ASP A 177 11.44 2.94 -19.01
CA ASP A 177 12.22 3.38 -17.85
C ASP A 177 12.91 2.16 -17.21
N PRO A 178 14.14 1.81 -17.62
CA PRO A 178 14.90 0.70 -17.05
C PRO A 178 15.14 0.85 -15.55
N THR A 179 15.23 2.10 -15.05
CA THR A 179 15.44 2.38 -13.63
C THR A 179 14.19 2.01 -12.84
N TYR A 180 13.00 2.37 -13.34
CA TYR A 180 11.74 1.95 -12.76
C TYR A 180 11.60 0.42 -12.70
N HIS A 181 11.92 -0.28 -13.80
CA HIS A 181 11.88 -1.74 -13.84
C HIS A 181 12.81 -2.35 -12.77
N LEU A 182 14.01 -1.80 -12.60
CA LEU A 182 14.92 -2.22 -11.54
C LEU A 182 14.36 -1.96 -10.13
N VAL A 183 13.80 -0.78 -9.86
CA VAL A 183 13.12 -0.47 -8.59
C VAL A 183 12.03 -1.49 -8.30
N LEU A 184 11.18 -1.78 -9.28
CA LEU A 184 10.07 -2.69 -9.12
C LEU A 184 10.55 -4.10 -8.74
N ARG A 185 11.58 -4.63 -9.42
CA ARG A 185 12.19 -5.92 -9.07
C ARG A 185 12.79 -5.95 -7.67
N ILE A 186 13.47 -4.88 -7.27
CA ILE A 186 14.09 -4.80 -5.93
C ILE A 186 13.01 -4.78 -4.86
N VAL A 187 11.96 -3.96 -5.03
CA VAL A 187 10.86 -3.87 -4.07
C VAL A 187 10.09 -5.19 -3.99
N ASP A 188 9.85 -5.86 -5.11
CA ASP A 188 9.23 -7.18 -5.15
C ASP A 188 10.06 -8.22 -4.37
N ALA A 189 11.38 -8.23 -4.56
CA ALA A 189 12.28 -9.07 -3.76
C ALA A 189 12.24 -8.72 -2.26
N MET A 190 12.28 -7.44 -1.90
CA MET A 190 12.15 -7.00 -0.49
C MET A 190 10.83 -7.43 0.15
N ALA A 191 9.76 -7.58 -0.64
CA ALA A 191 8.43 -7.94 -0.16
C ALA A 191 8.21 -9.46 -0.07
N THR A 192 9.01 -10.26 -0.78
CA THR A 192 8.78 -11.71 -0.96
C THR A 192 9.88 -12.58 -0.36
N ASP A 193 11.10 -12.07 -0.26
CA ASP A 193 12.25 -12.78 0.29
C ASP A 193 12.55 -12.28 1.71
N GLN A 194 12.25 -13.12 2.69
CA GLN A 194 12.42 -12.80 4.12
C GLN A 194 13.90 -12.74 4.54
N GLU A 195 14.80 -13.35 3.78
CA GLU A 195 16.25 -13.33 4.04
C GLU A 195 16.88 -11.97 3.70
N LEU A 196 16.23 -11.18 2.84
CA LEU A 196 16.64 -9.83 2.50
C LEU A 196 16.33 -8.87 3.65
N THR A 197 17.23 -8.81 4.62
CA THR A 197 17.05 -8.01 5.83
C THR A 197 17.89 -6.73 5.87
N ARG A 198 18.82 -6.55 4.94
CA ARG A 198 19.79 -5.45 4.96
C ARG A 198 19.99 -4.84 3.59
N VAL A 199 20.41 -3.57 3.59
CA VAL A 199 20.60 -2.79 2.35
C VAL A 199 21.81 -3.27 1.54
N ASP A 200 22.84 -3.79 2.21
CA ASP A 200 24.02 -4.38 1.55
C ASP A 200 23.68 -5.66 0.79
N GLN A 201 22.85 -6.55 1.36
CA GLN A 201 22.34 -7.74 0.64
C GLN A 201 21.61 -7.36 -0.65
N ILE A 202 20.83 -6.28 -0.64
CA ILE A 202 20.14 -5.77 -1.84
C ILE A 202 21.13 -5.21 -2.85
N ALA A 203 22.10 -4.42 -2.38
CA ALA A 203 23.12 -3.82 -3.22
C ALA A 203 23.93 -4.89 -3.95
N GLU A 204 24.32 -5.95 -3.24
CA GLU A 204 25.04 -7.11 -3.78
C GLU A 204 24.17 -7.91 -4.75
N ARG A 205 22.95 -8.30 -4.35
CA ARG A 205 22.06 -9.13 -5.18
C ARG A 205 21.71 -8.51 -6.52
N PHE A 206 21.53 -7.20 -6.57
CA PHE A 206 21.10 -6.50 -7.77
C PHE A 206 22.25 -5.78 -8.49
N ASP A 207 23.48 -5.92 -8.01
CA ASP A 207 24.67 -5.22 -8.51
C ASP A 207 24.46 -3.69 -8.59
N VAL A 208 23.89 -3.12 -7.52
CA VAL A 208 23.62 -1.67 -7.42
C VAL A 208 24.35 -1.09 -6.22
N PRO A 209 25.28 -0.14 -6.41
CA PRO A 209 25.93 0.54 -5.29
C PRO A 209 24.93 1.17 -4.34
N ALA A 210 25.15 1.04 -3.02
CA ALA A 210 24.19 1.48 -1.99
C ALA A 210 23.76 2.95 -2.13
N ARG A 211 24.67 3.85 -2.56
CA ARG A 211 24.36 5.26 -2.82
C ARG A 211 23.40 5.44 -4.01
N THR A 212 23.58 4.66 -5.07
CA THR A 212 22.69 4.66 -6.24
C THR A 212 21.32 4.12 -5.85
N LEU A 213 21.28 3.01 -5.10
CA LEU A 213 20.05 2.42 -4.58
C LEU A 213 19.26 3.43 -3.74
N GLN A 214 19.91 4.13 -2.80
CA GLN A 214 19.28 5.16 -1.97
C GLN A 214 18.70 6.31 -2.79
N ARG A 215 19.44 6.82 -3.77
CA ARG A 215 18.98 7.92 -4.64
C ARG A 215 17.77 7.49 -5.47
N MET A 216 17.83 6.30 -6.06
CA MET A 216 16.76 5.73 -6.87
C MET A 216 15.48 5.52 -6.04
N PHE A 217 15.60 4.93 -4.85
CA PHE A 217 14.48 4.71 -3.93
C PHE A 217 13.84 6.02 -3.47
N ARG A 218 14.63 7.03 -3.11
CA ARG A 218 14.08 8.36 -2.77
C ARG A 218 13.29 8.96 -3.93
N ARG A 219 13.80 8.88 -5.15
CA ARG A 219 13.15 9.44 -6.35
C ARG A 219 11.86 8.72 -6.75
N TYR A 220 11.86 7.39 -6.74
CA TYR A 220 10.76 6.58 -7.29
C TYR A 220 9.77 6.11 -6.22
N VAL A 221 10.25 5.79 -5.02
CA VAL A 221 9.42 5.26 -3.93
C VAL A 221 9.06 6.36 -2.92
N GLY A 222 9.88 7.40 -2.82
CA GLY A 222 9.71 8.48 -1.83
C GLY A 222 10.33 8.17 -0.47
N ALA A 223 10.88 6.97 -0.28
CA ALA A 223 11.51 6.52 0.95
C ALA A 223 12.79 5.72 0.66
N GLY A 224 13.71 5.65 1.61
CA GLY A 224 14.97 4.92 1.45
C GLY A 224 14.81 3.40 1.58
N PRO A 225 15.75 2.59 1.05
CA PRO A 225 15.65 1.12 1.02
C PRO A 225 15.56 0.50 2.43
N LYS A 226 16.29 1.06 3.41
CA LYS A 226 16.21 0.62 4.81
C LYS A 226 14.79 0.79 5.38
N TRP A 227 14.12 1.90 5.06
CA TRP A 227 12.75 2.14 5.52
C TRP A 227 11.78 1.19 4.84
N VAL A 228 11.96 0.91 3.55
CA VAL A 228 11.11 -0.04 2.80
C VAL A 228 11.20 -1.45 3.39
N LEU A 229 12.42 -1.94 3.61
CA LEU A 229 12.66 -3.23 4.28
C LEU A 229 11.97 -3.30 5.65
N ARG A 230 12.16 -2.26 6.47
CA ARG A 230 11.53 -2.13 7.79
C ARG A 230 10.01 -2.16 7.68
N ARG A 231 9.43 -1.45 6.71
CA ARG A 231 7.98 -1.37 6.51
C ARG A 231 7.38 -2.73 6.18
N TYR A 232 8.01 -3.51 5.30
CA TYR A 232 7.54 -4.85 5.00
C TYR A 232 7.58 -5.77 6.22
N ARG A 233 8.69 -5.80 6.97
CA ARG A 233 8.79 -6.56 8.23
C ARG A 233 7.69 -6.22 9.23
N LEU A 234 7.41 -4.94 9.42
CA LEU A 234 6.34 -4.49 10.30
C LEU A 234 4.96 -4.93 9.82
N GLN A 235 4.71 -4.87 8.50
CA GLN A 235 3.46 -5.35 7.93
C GLN A 235 3.30 -6.87 8.07
N ASP A 236 4.37 -7.64 7.86
CA ASP A 236 4.39 -9.10 8.06
C ASP A 236 4.18 -9.46 9.54
N GLY A 237 4.89 -8.79 10.44
CA GLY A 237 4.69 -8.97 11.89
C GLY A 237 3.28 -8.63 12.35
N ALA A 238 2.72 -7.50 11.88
CA ALA A 238 1.34 -7.14 12.18
C ALA A 238 0.33 -8.17 11.63
N ASP A 239 0.50 -8.66 10.41
CA ASP A 239 -0.39 -9.67 9.83
C ASP A 239 -0.32 -11.01 10.59
N LEU A 240 0.88 -11.47 10.94
CA LEU A 240 1.08 -12.69 11.72
C LEU A 240 0.48 -12.57 13.13
N LEU A 241 0.71 -11.46 13.82
CA LEU A 241 0.12 -11.18 15.15
C LEU A 241 -1.40 -11.07 15.07
N ALA A 242 -1.93 -10.39 14.06
CA ALA A 242 -3.36 -10.26 13.84
C ALA A 242 -4.02 -11.63 13.61
N LYS A 243 -3.28 -12.60 13.03
CA LYS A 243 -3.70 -13.99 12.84
C LYS A 243 -3.53 -14.87 14.08
N GLY A 244 -2.78 -14.42 15.09
CA GLY A 244 -2.65 -15.08 16.39
C GLY A 244 -1.28 -15.71 16.67
N ARG A 245 -0.24 -15.40 15.88
CA ARG A 245 1.13 -15.88 16.12
C ARG A 245 1.74 -15.18 17.34
N THR A 246 1.47 -15.69 18.54
CA THR A 246 1.90 -15.07 19.82
C THR A 246 2.72 -15.98 20.75
N GLU A 247 2.93 -17.24 20.38
CA GLU A 247 3.52 -18.27 21.27
C GLU A 247 4.99 -17.97 21.60
N ASP A 248 5.77 -17.52 20.62
CA ASP A 248 7.18 -17.16 20.80
C ASP A 248 7.50 -15.88 19.99
N LEU A 249 7.50 -14.73 20.70
CA LEU A 249 7.83 -13.45 20.09
C LEU A 249 9.32 -13.28 19.78
N ALA A 250 10.20 -14.04 20.43
CA ALA A 250 11.63 -13.99 20.13
C ALA A 250 11.91 -14.72 18.81
N ALA A 251 11.31 -15.90 18.62
CA ALA A 251 11.34 -16.60 17.34
C ALA A 251 10.71 -15.77 16.21
N LEU A 252 9.53 -15.19 16.44
CA LEU A 252 8.89 -14.30 15.45
C LEU A 252 9.78 -13.10 15.10
N ALA A 253 10.43 -12.47 16.09
CA ALA A 253 11.33 -11.36 15.83
C ALA A 253 12.52 -11.80 14.96
N ALA A 254 13.11 -12.97 15.23
CA ALA A 254 14.20 -13.53 14.43
C ALA A 254 13.74 -13.87 12.99
N GLU A 255 12.60 -14.52 12.83
CA GLU A 255 11.97 -14.83 11.52
C GLU A 255 11.75 -13.54 10.69
N LEU A 256 11.33 -12.46 11.34
CA LEU A 256 11.13 -11.16 10.69
C LEU A 256 12.45 -10.40 10.46
N GLY A 257 13.61 -10.95 10.84
CA GLY A 257 14.90 -10.30 10.64
C GLY A 257 15.21 -9.17 11.62
N TYR A 258 14.66 -9.23 12.85
CA TYR A 258 15.07 -8.39 13.97
C TYR A 258 16.18 -9.06 14.78
N PHE A 259 17.03 -8.24 15.39
CA PHE A 259 18.13 -8.70 16.25
C PHE A 259 17.64 -9.44 17.50
N ASP A 260 16.57 -8.94 18.13
CA ASP A 260 15.94 -9.55 19.30
C ASP A 260 14.46 -9.10 19.43
N GLN A 261 13.74 -9.75 20.34
CA GLN A 261 12.35 -9.42 20.66
C GLN A 261 12.16 -7.97 21.12
N ALA A 262 13.12 -7.40 21.85
CA ALA A 262 13.02 -6.05 22.40
C ALA A 262 13.10 -5.00 21.29
N HIS A 263 13.94 -5.22 20.28
CA HIS A 263 14.04 -4.41 19.07
C HIS A 263 12.75 -4.46 18.28
N PHE A 264 12.21 -5.65 18.03
CA PHE A 264 10.91 -5.80 17.37
C PHE A 264 9.80 -5.08 18.14
N SER A 265 9.70 -5.30 19.45
CA SER A 265 8.63 -4.71 20.27
C SER A 265 8.70 -3.19 20.32
N ARG A 266 9.90 -2.61 20.48
CA ARG A 266 10.08 -1.14 20.42
C ARG A 266 9.64 -0.61 19.08
N GLU A 267 10.13 -1.20 18.00
CA GLU A 267 9.85 -0.73 16.65
C GLU A 267 8.36 -0.84 16.28
N PHE A 268 7.76 -1.98 16.62
CA PHE A 268 6.34 -2.23 16.44
C PHE A 268 5.50 -1.23 17.24
N THR A 269 5.85 -0.98 18.51
CA THR A 269 5.13 -0.03 19.35
C THR A 269 5.24 1.40 18.82
N THR A 270 6.42 1.80 18.33
CA THR A 270 6.60 3.12 17.70
C THR A 270 5.71 3.31 16.48
N GLU A 271 5.54 2.29 15.65
CA GLU A 271 4.85 2.41 14.37
C GLU A 271 3.36 2.07 14.46
N VAL A 272 2.98 1.13 15.31
CA VAL A 272 1.58 0.68 15.50
C VAL A 272 0.92 1.42 16.65
N GLY A 273 1.68 1.92 17.62
CA GLY A 273 1.17 2.67 18.78
C GLY A 273 0.73 1.79 19.95
N MET A 274 0.97 0.47 19.89
CA MET A 274 0.70 -0.47 20.99
C MET A 274 1.67 -1.66 20.93
N ALA A 275 1.78 -2.39 22.04
CA ALA A 275 2.69 -3.53 22.11
C ALA A 275 2.22 -4.72 21.24
N PRO A 276 3.12 -5.56 20.72
CA PRO A 276 2.77 -6.70 19.86
C PRO A 276 1.68 -7.64 20.41
N LEU A 277 1.78 -8.04 21.69
CA LEU A 277 0.80 -8.95 22.30
C LEU A 277 -0.55 -8.29 22.52
N GLU A 278 -0.56 -6.99 22.85
CA GLU A 278 -1.79 -6.23 22.99
C GLU A 278 -2.50 -6.11 21.64
N TYR A 279 -1.74 -5.81 20.58
CA TYR A 279 -2.24 -5.78 19.21
C TYR A 279 -2.85 -7.12 18.78
N ALA A 280 -2.17 -8.23 19.06
CA ALA A 280 -2.66 -9.57 18.75
C ALA A 280 -3.97 -9.88 19.50
N LYS A 281 -4.02 -9.60 20.80
CA LYS A 281 -5.20 -9.80 21.65
C LYS A 281 -6.40 -9.01 21.14
N ASN A 282 -6.22 -7.73 20.81
CA ASN A 282 -7.28 -6.88 20.26
C ASN A 282 -7.78 -7.42 18.92
N SER A 283 -6.87 -7.80 18.03
CA SER A 283 -7.21 -8.35 16.71
C SER A 283 -8.00 -9.65 16.81
N LEU A 284 -7.59 -10.58 17.67
CA LEU A 284 -8.31 -11.84 17.93
C LEU A 284 -9.71 -11.60 18.51
N ARG A 285 -9.83 -10.67 19.46
CA ARG A 285 -11.13 -10.30 20.03
C ARG A 285 -12.09 -9.78 18.96
N PHE A 286 -11.63 -8.85 18.11
CA PHE A 286 -12.47 -8.28 17.06
C PHE A 286 -12.93 -9.32 16.05
N ARG A 287 -12.04 -10.24 15.67
CA ARG A 287 -12.36 -11.38 14.78
C ARG A 287 -13.48 -12.25 15.37
N ASN A 288 -13.36 -12.65 16.62
CA ASN A 288 -14.34 -13.50 17.30
C ASN A 288 -15.71 -12.83 17.40
N GLU A 289 -15.76 -11.52 17.66
CA GLU A 289 -17.00 -10.74 17.68
C GLU A 289 -17.70 -10.69 16.31
N VAL A 290 -16.93 -10.59 15.22
CA VAL A 290 -17.47 -10.62 13.85
C VAL A 290 -18.02 -12.02 13.53
N THR A 291 -17.26 -13.08 13.81
CA THR A 291 -17.69 -14.46 13.56
C THR A 291 -18.97 -14.80 14.33
N ALA A 292 -19.07 -14.40 15.60
CA ALA A 292 -20.26 -14.64 16.42
C ALA A 292 -21.52 -13.93 15.88
N LYS A 293 -21.39 -12.74 15.28
CA LYS A 293 -22.51 -12.03 14.64
C LYS A 293 -22.97 -12.71 13.35
N VAL A 294 -22.03 -13.19 12.53
CA VAL A 294 -22.36 -13.87 11.25
C VAL A 294 -23.15 -15.16 11.50
N VAL A 295 -22.79 -15.93 12.52
CA VAL A 295 -23.51 -17.17 12.88
C VAL A 295 -24.95 -16.86 13.33
N ARG A 296 -25.16 -15.85 14.18
CA ARG A 296 -26.50 -15.46 14.67
C ARG A 296 -27.42 -14.83 13.63
N THR A 297 -26.92 -14.44 12.45
CA THR A 297 -27.75 -13.84 11.39
C THR A 297 -28.23 -14.88 10.37
N ARG A 298 -27.82 -16.16 10.54
CA ARG A 298 -28.18 -17.28 9.65
C ARG A 298 -29.19 -18.27 10.27
N ASP A 299 -29.60 -18.02 11.51
CA ASP A 299 -30.67 -18.71 12.23
C ASP A 299 -31.93 -17.83 12.26
#